data_AF-A0A8A1LVF5-F1
#
_entry.id   AF-A0A8A1LVF5-F1
#
_cell.length_a   1.000
_cell.length_b   1.000
_cell.length_c   1.000
_cell.angle_alpha   90.00
_cell.angle_beta   90.00
_cell.angle_gamma   90.00
#
_symmetry.space_group_name_H-M   'P 1'
#
loop_
_entity.id
_entity.type
_entity.pdbx_description
1 polymer ?
#
loop_
_entity_poly.entity_id
_entity_poly.type
_entity_poly.pdbx_seq_one_letter_code
_entity_poly.pdbx_strand_id
1 'polypeptide(L)'
;MISAVLQARQVGESLKILPDPRRMDSFNDELQSVLGTTSFAHPNCRSWYKRADGRVTNNWSGAVVQYQKLLSRVRWADFVLDGYGAQQLAVKQKQKYLGRVREESLFTNRAWLVTMIGLLGIWGG
;
A
#
# COMPACT_ATOMS: atom_id res chain seq x y z
N MET A 1 -9.80 8.18 6.98
CA MET A 1 -9.54 7.65 8.35
C MET A 1 -9.54 8.80 9.35
N ILE A 2 -8.70 9.82 9.16
CA ILE A 2 -8.67 11.01 10.01
C ILE A 2 -10.06 11.67 10.13
N SER A 3 -10.80 11.80 9.03
CA SER A 3 -12.16 12.35 9.03
C SER A 3 -13.12 11.64 9.99
N ALA A 4 -13.04 10.32 10.13
CA ALA A 4 -13.91 9.57 11.05
C ALA A 4 -13.57 9.89 12.52
N VAL A 5 -12.28 10.01 12.83
CA VAL A 5 -11.81 10.43 14.16
C VAL A 5 -12.23 11.86 14.47
N LEU A 6 -12.13 12.76 13.48
CA LEU A 6 -12.56 14.16 13.61
C LEU A 6 -14.07 14.26 13.80
N GLN A 7 -14.87 13.47 13.08
CA GLN A 7 -16.33 13.43 13.24
C GLN A 7 -16.73 12.96 14.63
N ALA A 8 -16.10 11.91 15.16
CA ALA A 8 -16.32 11.49 16.54
C ALA A 8 -16.03 12.63 17.53
N ARG A 9 -14.88 13.31 17.37
CA ARG A 9 -14.51 14.45 18.23
C ARG A 9 -15.49 15.62 18.14
N GLN A 10 -16.04 15.90 16.96
CA GLN A 10 -17.01 16.98 16.76
C GLN A 10 -18.33 16.75 17.51
N VAL A 11 -18.72 15.49 17.74
CA VAL A 11 -19.93 15.15 18.50
C VAL A 11 -19.66 14.87 19.98
N GLY A 12 -18.48 15.26 20.49
CA GLY A 12 -18.09 15.04 21.90
C GLY A 12 -17.63 13.63 22.22
N GLU A 13 -17.48 12.78 21.20
CA GLU A 13 -17.09 11.38 21.33
C GLU A 13 -15.62 11.16 20.92
N SER A 14 -15.11 9.94 21.15
CA SER A 14 -13.75 9.58 20.72
C SER A 14 -13.75 8.30 19.89
N LEU A 15 -12.92 8.27 18.85
CA LEU A 15 -12.64 7.08 18.06
C LEU A 15 -11.13 6.89 18.01
N LYS A 16 -10.65 5.74 18.46
CA LYS A 16 -9.26 5.33 18.43
C LYS A 16 -9.08 4.26 17.36
N ILE A 17 -8.05 4.43 16.54
CA ILE A 17 -7.69 3.52 15.47
C ILE A 17 -6.19 3.26 15.64
N LEU A 18 -5.85 2.08 16.11
CA LEU A 18 -4.46 1.67 16.33
C LEU A 18 -4.17 0.46 15.45
N PRO A 19 -2.98 0.34 14.84
CA PRO A 19 -2.61 -0.89 14.12
C PRO A 19 -2.56 -2.08 15.09
N ASP A 20 -3.01 -3.27 14.66
CA ASP A 20 -2.79 -4.49 15.44
C ASP A 20 -1.27 -4.76 15.50
N PRO A 21 -0.65 -4.82 16.70
CA PRO A 21 0.78 -5.08 16.84
C PRO A 21 1.24 -6.35 16.12
N ARG A 22 0.45 -7.43 16.15
CA ARG A 22 0.80 -8.69 15.47
C ARG A 22 0.82 -8.51 13.95
N ARG A 23 -0.10 -7.69 13.43
CA ARG A 23 -0.10 -7.38 11.99
C ARG A 23 1.09 -6.50 11.62
N MET A 24 1.47 -5.57 12.49
CA MET A 24 2.67 -4.75 12.30
C MET A 24 3.93 -5.61 12.24
N ASP A 25 4.09 -6.53 13.19
CA ASP A 25 5.26 -7.41 13.27
C ASP A 25 5.35 -8.32 12.05
N SER A 26 4.27 -9.02 11.70
CA SER A 26 4.22 -9.88 10.50
C SER A 26 4.54 -9.11 9.22
N PHE A 27 3.99 -7.90 9.06
CA PHE A 27 4.27 -7.06 7.89
C PHE A 27 5.73 -6.59 7.85
N ASN A 28 6.31 -6.24 9.01
CA ASN A 28 7.72 -5.87 9.08
C ASN A 28 8.63 -7.07 8.75
N ASP A 29 8.33 -8.27 9.24
CA ASP A 29 9.13 -9.45 8.94
C ASP A 29 9.08 -9.83 7.45
N GLU A 30 7.88 -9.78 6.84
CA GLU A 30 7.71 -9.92 5.39
C GLU A 30 8.54 -8.87 4.63
N LEU A 31 8.47 -7.60 5.04
CA LEU A 31 9.20 -6.50 4.40
C LEU A 31 10.72 -6.66 4.53
N GLN A 32 11.22 -6.99 5.73
CA GLN A 32 12.65 -7.20 5.96
C GLN A 32 13.17 -8.42 5.20
N SER A 33 12.37 -9.49 5.07
CA SER A 33 12.75 -10.66 4.26
C SER A 33 13.01 -10.27 2.80
N VAL A 34 12.20 -9.36 2.23
CA VAL A 34 12.40 -8.88 0.86
C VAL A 34 13.53 -7.87 0.78
N LEU A 35 13.63 -6.95 1.74
CA LEU A 35 14.73 -5.97 1.77
C LEU A 35 16.10 -6.65 1.90
N GLY A 36 16.17 -7.77 2.63
CA GLY A 36 17.37 -8.58 2.79
C GLY A 36 17.94 -9.15 1.49
N THR A 37 17.12 -9.28 0.45
CA THR A 37 17.57 -9.76 -0.88
C THR A 37 18.03 -8.62 -1.80
N THR A 38 17.96 -7.37 -1.36
CA THR A 38 18.35 -6.21 -2.17
C THR A 38 19.86 -5.96 -2.12
N SER A 39 20.39 -5.28 -3.14
CA SER A 39 21.79 -4.85 -3.17
C SER A 39 22.16 -3.94 -1.99
N PHE A 40 21.20 -3.17 -1.48
CA PHE A 40 21.38 -2.32 -0.29
C PHE A 40 21.65 -3.13 0.98
N ALA A 41 21.11 -4.34 1.09
CA ALA A 41 21.29 -5.24 2.22
C ALA A 41 22.56 -6.11 2.11
N HIS A 42 23.22 -6.15 0.94
CA HIS A 42 24.38 -7.02 0.71
C HIS A 42 25.52 -6.76 1.74
N PRO A 43 26.18 -7.79 2.30
CA PRO A 43 27.22 -7.64 3.32
C PRO A 43 28.32 -6.65 2.93
N ASN A 44 28.79 -6.72 1.66
CA ASN A 44 29.86 -5.86 1.14
C ASN A 44 29.39 -4.44 0.74
N CYS A 45 28.10 -4.13 0.84
CA CYS A 45 27.58 -2.78 0.55
C CYS A 45 27.52 -1.95 1.84
N ARG A 46 28.20 -0.81 1.88
CA ARG A 46 28.08 0.17 2.99
C ARG A 46 27.05 1.24 2.64
N SER A 47 25.78 0.82 2.55
CA SER A 47 24.67 1.72 2.26
C SER A 47 24.29 2.54 3.49
N TRP A 48 24.00 3.84 3.30
CA TRP A 48 23.42 4.70 4.35
C TRP A 48 22.05 4.22 4.83
N TYR A 49 21.33 3.44 4.01
CA TYR A 49 20.03 2.85 4.36
C TYR A 49 20.15 1.61 5.25
N LYS A 50 21.35 1.01 5.36
CA LYS A 50 21.59 -0.23 6.08
C LYS A 50 22.20 0.04 7.44
N ARG A 51 21.56 -0.45 8.50
CA ARG A 51 22.06 -0.42 9.87
C ARG A 51 23.20 -1.43 10.09
N ALA A 52 23.87 -1.32 11.24
CA ALA A 52 24.93 -2.25 11.64
C ALA A 52 24.45 -3.71 11.78
N ASP A 53 23.17 -3.93 12.10
CA ASP A 53 22.53 -5.25 12.18
C ASP A 53 22.04 -5.77 10.82
N GLY A 54 22.36 -5.08 9.72
CA GLY A 54 22.00 -5.48 8.37
C GLY A 54 20.57 -5.13 7.95
N ARG A 55 19.75 -4.57 8.86
CA ARG A 55 18.36 -4.18 8.56
C ARG A 55 18.28 -2.85 7.82
N VAL A 56 17.27 -2.74 6.95
CA VAL A 56 16.93 -1.51 6.23
C VAL A 56 15.57 -1.04 6.72
N THR A 57 15.52 0.05 7.51
CA THR A 57 14.30 0.43 8.24
C THR A 57 13.50 1.58 7.62
N ASN A 58 14.09 2.29 6.65
CA ASN A 58 13.48 3.48 6.06
C ASN A 58 12.76 3.21 4.73
N ASN A 59 13.13 2.13 4.02
CA ASN A 59 12.75 1.95 2.63
C ASN A 59 11.63 0.93 2.45
N TRP A 60 10.75 1.22 1.50
CA TRP A 60 9.86 0.23 0.89
C TRP A 60 10.63 -0.60 -0.14
N SER A 61 10.41 -1.91 -0.18
CA SER A 61 11.15 -2.84 -1.05
C SER A 61 10.63 -2.91 -2.49
N GLY A 62 9.37 -2.55 -2.71
CA GLY A 62 8.70 -2.70 -4.00
C GLY A 62 8.67 -1.42 -4.85
N ALA A 63 8.02 -1.52 -6.01
CA ALA A 63 7.76 -0.35 -6.85
C ALA A 63 6.69 0.58 -6.22
N VAL A 64 6.73 1.86 -6.60
CA VAL A 64 5.75 2.88 -6.14
C VAL A 64 4.31 2.47 -6.47
N VAL A 65 4.07 1.89 -7.65
CA VAL A 65 2.73 1.40 -8.05
C VAL A 65 2.23 0.29 -7.11
N GLN A 66 3.12 -0.58 -6.60
CA GLN A 66 2.74 -1.62 -5.64
C GLN A 66 2.34 -1.00 -4.30
N TYR A 67 3.12 -0.03 -3.83
CA TYR A 67 2.81 0.73 -2.62
C TYR A 67 1.45 1.45 -2.72
N GLN A 68 1.19 2.12 -3.85
CA GLN A 68 -0.08 2.78 -4.12
C GLN A 68 -1.27 1.81 -4.15
N LYS A 69 -1.09 0.62 -4.75
CA LYS A 69 -2.14 -0.41 -4.77
C LYS A 69 -2.41 -0.94 -3.36
N LEU A 70 -1.37 -1.18 -2.57
CA LEU A 70 -1.49 -1.63 -1.18
C LEU A 70 -2.26 -0.61 -0.34
N LEU A 71 -1.90 0.67 -0.43
CA LEU A 71 -2.57 1.74 0.32
C LEU A 71 -3.96 2.12 -0.21
N SER A 72 -4.33 1.68 -1.41
CA SER A 72 -5.65 1.99 -1.99
C SER A 72 -6.81 1.41 -1.21
N ARG A 73 -6.55 0.47 -0.29
CA ARG A 73 -7.56 -0.23 0.51
C ARG A 73 -7.13 -0.26 1.97
N VAL A 74 -8.06 0.09 2.85
CA VAL A 74 -7.91 -0.11 4.30
C VAL A 74 -8.72 -1.34 4.67
N ARG A 75 -8.08 -2.30 5.36
CA ARG A 75 -8.76 -3.46 5.94
C ARG A 75 -8.86 -3.22 7.44
N TRP A 76 -10.06 -3.03 7.97
CA TRP A 76 -10.21 -2.67 9.39
C TRP A 76 -9.84 -3.80 10.34
N ALA A 77 -9.83 -5.04 9.86
CA ALA A 77 -9.33 -6.19 10.61
C ALA A 77 -7.83 -6.11 10.96
N ASP A 78 -7.06 -5.24 10.26
CA ASP A 78 -5.65 -5.00 10.58
C ASP A 78 -5.46 -3.97 11.71
N PHE A 79 -6.56 -3.45 12.28
CA PHE A 79 -6.56 -2.39 13.29
C PHE A 79 -7.37 -2.78 14.53
N VAL A 80 -6.90 -2.32 15.69
CA VAL A 80 -7.65 -2.27 16.93
C VAL A 80 -8.46 -0.97 16.94
N LEU A 81 -9.78 -1.11 17.02
CA LEU A 81 -10.74 -0.01 17.00
C LEU A 81 -11.42 0.10 18.36
N ASP A 82 -11.49 1.31 18.91
CA ASP A 82 -12.14 1.60 20.20
C ASP A 82 -12.92 2.92 20.12
N GLY A 83 -14.05 2.99 20.82
CA GLY A 83 -14.91 4.17 20.89
C GLY A 83 -15.98 4.28 19.78
N TYR A 84 -16.41 5.50 19.51
CA TYR A 84 -17.58 5.82 18.70
C TYR A 84 -17.47 5.36 17.25
N GLY A 85 -18.44 4.55 16.81
CA GLY A 85 -18.48 4.01 15.45
C GLY A 85 -17.51 2.86 15.18
N ALA A 86 -16.76 2.36 16.18
CA ALA A 86 -15.81 1.27 16.02
C ALA A 86 -16.46 -0.02 15.47
N GLN A 87 -17.62 -0.42 15.99
CA GLN A 87 -18.36 -1.59 15.52
C GLN A 87 -18.85 -1.44 14.08
N GLN A 88 -19.23 -0.23 13.67
CA GLN A 88 -19.67 0.03 12.29
C GLN A 88 -18.51 -0.13 11.31
N LEU A 89 -17.31 0.33 11.67
CA LEU A 89 -16.10 0.14 10.87
C LEU A 89 -15.67 -1.34 10.83
N ALA A 90 -15.67 -2.02 11.98
CA ALA A 90 -15.24 -3.41 12.11
C ALA A 90 -16.18 -4.40 11.40
N VAL A 91 -17.49 -4.27 11.62
CA VAL A 91 -18.48 -5.28 11.19
C VAL A 91 -19.09 -4.94 9.83
N LYS A 92 -19.51 -3.68 9.62
CA LYS A 92 -20.24 -3.30 8.38
C LYS A 92 -19.31 -2.91 7.24
N GLN A 93 -18.08 -2.46 7.53
CA GLN A 93 -17.17 -1.93 6.51
C GLN A 93 -15.86 -2.68 6.41
N LYS A 94 -15.82 -4.02 6.58
CA LYS A 94 -14.61 -4.88 6.64
C LYS A 94 -13.40 -4.39 5.82
N GLN A 95 -13.62 -3.91 4.60
CA GLN A 95 -12.63 -3.14 3.84
C GLN A 95 -13.23 -1.85 3.27
N LYS A 96 -12.40 -0.81 3.17
CA LYS A 96 -12.74 0.47 2.53
C LYS A 96 -11.73 0.82 1.44
N TYR A 97 -12.22 1.08 0.23
CA TYR A 97 -11.40 1.61 -0.85
C TYR A 97 -11.21 3.13 -0.68
N LEU A 98 -9.97 3.59 -0.69
CA LEU A 98 -9.59 5.00 -0.56
C LEU A 98 -9.28 5.65 -1.92
N GLY A 99 -9.06 4.85 -2.96
CA GLY A 99 -8.47 5.34 -4.21
C GLY A 99 -6.94 5.33 -4.18
N ARG A 100 -6.32 5.62 -5.31
CA ARG A 100 -4.87 5.80 -5.43
C ARG A 100 -4.55 6.75 -6.56
N VAL A 101 -3.39 7.38 -6.50
CA VAL A 101 -2.80 8.04 -7.65
C VAL A 101 -2.37 6.96 -8.65
N ARG A 102 -2.56 7.24 -9.94
CA ARG A 102 -2.20 6.33 -11.03
C ARG A 102 -1.06 6.96 -11.83
N GLU A 103 0.15 6.50 -11.58
CA GLU A 103 1.37 7.03 -12.20
C GLU A 103 1.89 6.14 -13.34
N GLU A 104 1.31 4.95 -13.51
CA GLU A 104 1.68 4.09 -14.65
C GLU A 104 1.17 4.65 -15.99
N SER A 105 2.03 4.59 -17.01
CA SER A 105 1.69 5.00 -18.37
C SER A 105 0.54 4.17 -18.96
N LEU A 106 -0.36 4.83 -19.70
CA LEU A 106 -1.53 4.21 -20.32
C LEU A 106 -1.24 3.50 -21.65
N PHE A 107 0.02 3.43 -22.10
CA PHE A 107 0.45 2.58 -23.22
C PHE A 107 0.27 1.10 -22.85
N THR A 108 -0.99 0.70 -22.86
CA THR A 108 -1.52 -0.62 -22.53
C THR A 108 -1.46 -1.46 -23.79
N ASN A 109 -1.49 -2.79 -23.66
CA ASN A 109 -1.66 -3.71 -24.79
C ASN A 109 -2.81 -3.33 -25.73
N ARG A 110 -3.84 -2.60 -25.25
CA ARG A 110 -4.93 -2.05 -26.07
C ARG A 110 -4.47 -0.96 -27.04
N ALA A 111 -3.55 -0.09 -26.64
CA ALA A 111 -2.96 0.91 -27.52
C ALA A 111 -2.15 0.22 -28.63
N TRP A 112 -1.33 -0.77 -28.27
CA TRP A 112 -0.62 -1.61 -29.23
C TRP A 112 -1.57 -2.37 -30.17
N LEU A 113 -2.67 -2.93 -29.67
CA LEU A 113 -3.71 -3.58 -30.48
C LEU A 113 -4.33 -2.61 -31.49
N VAL A 114 -4.67 -1.39 -31.08
CA VAL A 114 -5.21 -0.36 -31.98
C VAL A 114 -4.20 0.02 -33.04
N THR A 115 -2.93 0.22 -32.66
CA THR A 115 -1.84 0.48 -33.62
C THR A 115 -1.66 -0.68 -34.60
N MET A 116 -1.71 -1.94 -34.12
CA MET A 116 -1.57 -3.11 -34.98
C MET A 116 -2.74 -3.30 -35.95
N ILE A 117 -3.98 -3.07 -35.50
CA ILE A 117 -5.16 -3.11 -36.36
C ILE A 117 -5.06 -2.01 -37.43
N GLY A 118 -4.63 -0.80 -37.05
CA GLY A 118 -4.40 0.29 -38.00
C GLY A 118 -3.36 -0.06 -39.06
N LEU A 119 -2.24 -0.68 -38.67
CA LEU A 119 -1.19 -1.11 -39.59
C LEU A 119 -1.66 -2.21 -40.55
N LEU A 120 -2.46 -3.17 -40.08
CA LEU A 120 -3.03 -4.23 -40.92
C LEU A 120 -4.09 -3.70 -41.90
N GLY A 121 -4.89 -2.71 -41.49
CA GLY A 121 -5.89 -2.07 -42.36
C GLY A 121 -5.28 -1.26 -43.51
N ILE A 122 -4.05 -0.78 -43.38
CA ILE A 122 -3.33 -0.04 -44.44
C ILE A 122 -2.67 -0.99 -45.44
N TRP A 123 -2.33 -2.22 -45.03
CA TRP A 123 -1.68 -3.22 -45.88
C TRP A 123 -2.65 -4.18 -46.59
N GLY A 124 -3.90 -4.26 -46.13
CA GLY A 124 -4.92 -5.16 -46.66
C GLY A 124 -6.00 -4.50 -47.54
N GLY A 125 -5.80 -3.25 -47.97
CA GLY A 125 -6.72 -2.46 -48.81
C GLY A 125 -6.10 -2.00 -50.11
#